data_AF-A0A6M3IN50-F1
#
_entry.id   AF-A0A6M3IN50-F1
#
_cell.length_a   1.000
_cell.length_b   1.000
_cell.length_c   1.000
_cell.angle_alpha   90.00
_cell.angle_beta   90.00
_cell.angle_gamma   90.00
#
_symmetry.space_group_name_H-M   'P 1'
#
loop_
_entity.id
_entity.type
_entity.pdbx_description
1 polymer ?
#
loop_
_entity_poly.entity_id
_entity_poly.type
_entity_poly.pdbx_seq_one_letter_code
_entity_poly.pdbx_strand_id
1 'polypeptide(L)'
;MLSLYQELTQFDIIERLEPLFKSGFLRIDERGIIKLAHQGMDWDTPWVLHGQRLGKKCHLWQPLAGLLKFVPRECMQCWKVVVRIQTFRDLLVVDQIQQDLVKFNIESKCGIERRAYTHSPYGAYFYTGSLDEGRDRYRMVSGVLSKNNIEAEVILKRYCTEYEMAFGGTKSYERPIDADQLEDKILRVMEIGPPVVNQPDYLVDHVKKTTWVKRAWQIGDKTVEEYLSNRPLYYKCDTYHEEGEQTDGIHSE
;
A
#
# COMPACT_ATOMS: atom_id res chain seq x y z
N MET A 1 31.99 -8.07 -31.64
CA MET A 1 32.65 -8.31 -30.35
C MET A 1 32.36 -7.08 -29.50
N LEU A 2 31.72 -7.23 -28.34
CA LEU A 2 31.54 -6.10 -27.44
C LEU A 2 32.92 -5.68 -26.90
N SER A 3 33.08 -4.40 -26.58
CA SER A 3 34.28 -3.96 -25.84
C SER A 3 34.24 -4.50 -24.41
N LEU A 4 35.40 -4.71 -23.79
CA LEU A 4 35.50 -5.10 -22.38
C LEU A 4 34.66 -4.19 -21.46
N TYR A 5 34.63 -2.89 -21.74
CA TYR A 5 33.80 -1.93 -21.00
C TYR A 5 32.30 -2.22 -21.13
N GLN A 6 31.81 -2.52 -22.33
CA GLN A 6 30.41 -2.87 -22.55
C GLN A 6 30.03 -4.20 -21.89
N GLU A 7 30.95 -5.17 -21.91
CA GLU A 7 30.76 -6.43 -21.17
C GLU A 7 30.64 -6.15 -19.68
N LEU A 8 31.60 -5.45 -19.07
CA LEU A 8 31.59 -5.14 -17.64
C LEU A 8 30.35 -4.34 -17.21
N THR A 9 29.92 -3.36 -18.02
CA THR A 9 28.71 -2.54 -17.75
C THR A 9 27.44 -3.39 -17.69
N GLN A 10 27.36 -4.47 -18.46
CA GLN A 10 26.22 -5.40 -18.43
C GLN A 10 26.18 -6.24 -17.13
N PHE A 11 27.32 -6.37 -16.45
CA PHE A 11 27.44 -7.15 -15.21
C PHE A 11 27.53 -6.28 -13.96
N ASP A 12 27.68 -4.95 -14.09
CA ASP A 12 27.76 -4.05 -12.95
C ASP A 12 26.39 -3.85 -12.28
N ILE A 13 26.09 -4.73 -11.33
CA ILE A 13 24.94 -4.59 -10.44
C ILE A 13 25.18 -3.54 -9.35
N ILE A 14 26.43 -3.16 -9.07
CA ILE A 14 26.75 -2.20 -8.02
C ILE A 14 26.37 -0.80 -8.47
N GLU A 15 26.76 -0.39 -9.68
CA GLU A 15 26.37 0.90 -10.26
C GLU A 15 24.84 1.04 -10.31
N ARG A 16 24.13 -0.04 -10.69
CA ARG A 16 22.67 -0.05 -10.75
C ARG A 16 22.01 0.05 -9.38
N LEU A 17 22.61 -0.52 -8.34
CA LEU A 17 22.09 -0.53 -6.97
C LEU A 17 22.65 0.61 -6.10
N GLU A 18 23.57 1.41 -6.64
CA GLU A 18 24.27 2.49 -5.93
C GLU A 18 23.32 3.42 -5.16
N PRO A 19 22.16 3.85 -5.71
CA PRO A 19 21.23 4.70 -4.97
C PRO A 19 20.70 4.04 -3.69
N LEU A 20 20.53 2.72 -3.67
CA LEU A 20 20.05 1.98 -2.50
C LEU A 20 21.15 1.70 -1.49
N PHE A 21 22.41 1.63 -1.92
CA PHE A 21 23.55 1.61 -1.00
C PHE A 21 23.73 2.99 -0.34
N LYS A 22 23.68 4.07 -1.12
CA LYS A 22 23.82 5.45 -0.63
C LYS A 22 22.72 5.85 0.35
N SER A 23 21.49 5.36 0.16
CA SER A 23 20.39 5.61 1.09
C SER A 23 20.46 4.77 2.37
N GLY A 24 21.40 3.83 2.47
CA GLY A 24 21.47 2.87 3.55
C GLY A 24 20.37 1.80 3.48
N PHE A 25 19.66 1.64 2.37
CA PHE A 25 18.66 0.58 2.21
C PHE A 25 19.32 -0.80 2.05
N LEU A 26 20.42 -0.87 1.30
CA LEU A 26 21.23 -2.06 1.10
C LEU A 26 22.60 -1.94 1.78
N ARG A 27 23.16 -3.08 2.17
CA ARG A 27 24.55 -3.22 2.62
C ARG A 27 25.14 -4.51 2.07
N ILE A 28 26.46 -4.55 1.90
CA ILE A 28 27.21 -5.76 1.58
C ILE A 28 27.84 -6.26 2.89
N ASP A 29 27.59 -7.53 3.25
CA ASP A 29 28.21 -8.13 4.43
C ASP A 29 29.66 -8.57 4.16
N GLU A 30 30.37 -9.02 5.20
CA GLU A 30 31.77 -9.48 5.09
C GLU A 30 31.96 -10.70 4.17
N ARG A 31 30.87 -11.39 3.81
CA ARG A 31 30.86 -12.53 2.88
C ARG A 31 30.59 -12.09 1.43
N GLY A 32 30.43 -10.79 1.19
CA GLY A 32 30.09 -10.25 -0.13
C GLY A 32 28.60 -10.36 -0.49
N ILE A 33 27.73 -10.69 0.46
CA ILE A 33 26.28 -10.85 0.22
C ILE A 33 25.55 -9.54 0.44
N ILE A 34 24.72 -9.16 -0.52
CA ILE A 34 23.84 -7.99 -0.44
C ILE A 34 22.67 -8.31 0.50
N LYS A 35 22.42 -7.43 1.47
CA LYS A 35 21.31 -7.54 2.42
C LYS A 35 20.57 -6.22 2.56
N LEU A 36 19.32 -6.30 3.00
CA LEU A 36 18.62 -5.13 3.57
C LEU A 36 19.36 -4.68 4.83
N ALA A 37 19.66 -3.39 4.94
CA ALA A 37 20.37 -2.85 6.11
C ALA A 37 19.49 -2.84 7.36
N HIS A 38 18.18 -2.60 7.19
CA HIS A 38 17.19 -2.57 8.26
C HIS A 38 16.19 -3.71 8.11
N GLN A 39 16.00 -4.49 9.18
CA GLN A 39 15.03 -5.58 9.28
C GLN A 39 13.96 -5.26 10.31
N GLY A 40 13.34 -4.09 10.20
CA GLY A 40 12.29 -3.61 11.11
C GLY A 40 10.97 -3.35 10.39
N MET A 41 9.89 -3.23 11.15
CA MET A 41 8.63 -2.68 10.65
C MET A 41 8.66 -1.16 10.72
N ASP A 42 8.08 -0.52 9.71
CA ASP A 42 7.87 0.93 9.73
C ASP A 42 6.74 1.28 10.70
N TRP A 43 7.01 2.20 11.63
CA TRP A 43 6.03 2.67 12.61
C TRP A 43 5.10 3.74 12.02
N ASP A 44 5.54 4.47 10.99
CA ASP A 44 4.73 5.47 10.26
C ASP A 44 4.09 4.87 9.00
N THR A 45 3.56 3.65 9.15
CA THR A 45 2.76 3.02 8.10
C THR A 45 1.31 3.51 8.16
N PRO A 46 0.67 3.77 7.00
CA PRO A 46 -0.76 4.02 6.97
C PRO A 46 -1.61 2.74 7.06
N TRP A 47 -0.98 1.57 6.99
CA TRP A 47 -1.62 0.27 6.80
C TRP A 47 -1.60 -0.60 8.06
N VAL A 48 -2.71 -1.27 8.33
CA VAL A 48 -2.82 -2.45 9.20
C VAL A 48 -2.85 -3.70 8.31
N LEU A 49 -2.02 -4.67 8.64
CA LEU A 49 -1.79 -5.92 7.90
C LEU A 49 -2.49 -7.09 8.60
N HIS A 50 -3.19 -7.90 7.81
CA HIS A 50 -3.93 -9.07 8.26
C HIS A 50 -3.48 -10.32 7.50
N GLY A 51 -3.24 -11.41 8.23
CA GLY A 51 -2.78 -12.68 7.66
C GLY A 51 -1.27 -12.71 7.33
N GLN A 52 -0.75 -13.90 7.11
CA GLN A 52 0.68 -14.08 6.83
C GLN A 52 1.04 -13.68 5.40
N ARG A 53 2.12 -12.90 5.25
CA ARG A 53 2.69 -12.57 3.93
C ARG A 53 3.58 -13.71 3.47
N LEU A 54 2.98 -14.81 3.02
CA LEU A 54 3.73 -15.98 2.57
C LEU A 54 4.53 -15.64 1.30
N GLY A 55 5.86 -15.63 1.43
CA GLY A 55 6.82 -15.61 0.31
C GLY A 55 6.91 -14.33 -0.51
N LYS A 56 6.10 -13.30 -0.24
CA LYS A 56 6.11 -12.05 -1.03
C LYS A 56 7.15 -11.06 -0.52
N LYS A 57 8.03 -10.63 -1.43
CA LYS A 57 9.17 -9.73 -1.14
C LYS A 57 8.85 -8.28 -1.51
N CYS A 58 7.62 -7.82 -1.24
CA CYS A 58 7.16 -6.50 -1.69
C CYS A 58 8.04 -5.34 -1.20
N HIS A 59 8.55 -5.44 0.03
CA HIS A 59 9.43 -4.44 0.64
C HIS A 59 10.77 -4.29 -0.10
N LEU A 60 11.22 -5.37 -0.74
CA LEU A 60 12.42 -5.40 -1.56
C LEU A 60 12.11 -4.98 -3.01
N TRP A 61 11.06 -5.57 -3.58
CA TRP A 61 10.77 -5.41 -5.00
C TRP A 61 10.29 -4.01 -5.37
N GLN A 62 9.56 -3.33 -4.50
CA GLN A 62 9.09 -1.98 -4.78
C GLN A 62 10.24 -0.99 -5.04
N PRO A 63 11.24 -0.84 -4.15
CA PRO A 63 12.36 0.06 -4.40
C PRO A 63 13.24 -0.41 -5.58
N LEU A 64 13.48 -1.72 -5.72
CA LEU A 64 14.26 -2.26 -6.83
C LEU A 64 13.61 -2.00 -8.19
N ALA A 65 12.30 -2.24 -8.32
CA ALA A 65 11.59 -2.03 -9.59
C ALA A 65 11.68 -0.59 -10.07
N GLY A 66 11.53 0.39 -9.16
CA GLY A 66 11.65 1.82 -9.50
C GLY A 66 13.04 2.21 -10.01
N LEU A 67 14.08 1.53 -9.52
CA LEU A 67 15.47 1.73 -9.91
C LEU A 67 15.82 1.01 -11.22
N LEU A 68 15.46 -0.27 -11.32
CA LEU A 68 15.78 -1.15 -12.44
C LEU A 68 14.85 -0.98 -13.64
N LYS A 69 13.76 -0.21 -13.47
CA LYS A 69 12.79 0.15 -14.52
C LYS A 69 12.04 -1.04 -15.14
N PHE A 70 11.75 -2.06 -14.34
CA PHE A 70 10.86 -3.15 -14.74
C PHE A 70 10.06 -3.69 -13.55
N VAL A 71 8.90 -4.30 -13.82
CA VAL A 71 8.09 -5.01 -12.83
C VAL A 71 8.70 -6.39 -12.56
N PRO A 72 9.05 -6.80 -11.33
CA PRO A 72 9.66 -8.12 -11.07
C PRO A 72 8.77 -9.31 -11.39
N ARG A 73 9.34 -10.49 -11.74
CA ARG A 73 8.55 -11.65 -12.18
C ARG A 73 7.53 -12.11 -11.15
N GLU A 74 7.93 -12.19 -9.88
CA GLU A 74 7.02 -12.52 -8.76
C GLU A 74 5.86 -11.50 -8.66
N CYS A 75 6.13 -10.22 -8.90
CA CYS A 75 5.10 -9.18 -8.87
C CYS A 75 4.10 -9.32 -10.02
N MET A 76 4.54 -9.79 -11.20
CA MET A 76 3.66 -10.04 -12.35
C MET A 76 2.66 -11.17 -12.09
N GLN A 77 2.86 -12.03 -11.08
CA GLN A 77 1.91 -13.06 -10.67
C GLN A 77 0.99 -12.59 -9.52
N CYS A 78 1.22 -11.40 -8.97
CA CYS A 78 0.42 -10.89 -7.86
C CYS A 78 -0.90 -10.30 -8.37
N TRP A 79 -2.00 -10.71 -7.75
CA TRP A 79 -3.33 -10.16 -7.96
C TRP A 79 -3.89 -9.63 -6.64
N LYS A 80 -4.79 -8.66 -6.72
CA LYS A 80 -5.47 -8.13 -5.53
C LYS A 80 -6.85 -7.58 -5.85
N VAL A 81 -7.78 -7.81 -4.93
CA VAL A 81 -9.03 -7.08 -4.87
C VAL A 81 -8.79 -5.83 -4.04
N VAL A 82 -9.13 -4.67 -4.59
CA VAL A 82 -9.03 -3.37 -3.94
C VAL A 82 -10.43 -2.87 -3.63
N VAL A 83 -10.63 -2.39 -2.41
CA VAL A 83 -11.86 -1.73 -1.96
C VAL A 83 -11.52 -0.26 -1.68
N ARG A 84 -12.23 0.65 -2.33
CA ARG A 84 -12.12 2.11 -2.13
C ARG A 84 -13.18 2.55 -1.14
N ILE A 85 -12.75 2.83 0.08
CA ILE A 85 -13.62 3.08 1.22
C ILE A 85 -13.72 4.60 1.44
N GLN A 86 -14.93 5.11 1.70
CA GLN A 86 -15.18 6.55 1.80
C GLN A 86 -15.26 7.07 3.23
N THR A 87 -15.60 6.21 4.20
CA THR A 87 -15.81 6.61 5.59
C THR A 87 -14.92 5.83 6.56
N PHE A 88 -14.57 6.47 7.67
CA PHE A 88 -13.79 5.90 8.75
C PHE A 88 -14.52 4.74 9.43
N ARG A 89 -15.85 4.88 9.62
CA ARG A 89 -16.70 3.77 10.09
C ARG A 89 -16.55 2.54 9.22
N ASP A 90 -16.68 2.68 7.90
CA ASP A 90 -16.58 1.54 6.98
C ASP A 90 -15.17 0.95 6.95
N LEU A 91 -14.13 1.79 7.12
CA LEU A 91 -12.74 1.30 7.29
C LEU A 91 -12.62 0.38 8.50
N LEU A 92 -13.21 0.75 9.65
CA LEU A 92 -13.18 -0.09 10.85
C LEU A 92 -13.95 -1.40 10.66
N VAL A 93 -15.08 -1.38 9.96
CA VAL A 93 -15.82 -2.63 9.64
C VAL A 93 -14.99 -3.52 8.71
N VAL A 94 -14.33 -2.96 7.69
CA VAL A 94 -13.46 -3.72 6.79
C VAL A 94 -12.23 -4.27 7.50
N ASP A 95 -11.65 -3.53 8.45
CA ASP A 95 -10.56 -4.00 9.31
C ASP A 95 -10.99 -5.24 10.12
N GLN A 96 -12.17 -5.21 10.72
CA GLN A 96 -12.73 -6.37 11.43
C GLN A 96 -12.99 -7.55 10.49
N ILE A 97 -13.55 -7.30 9.29
CA ILE A 97 -13.73 -8.35 8.27
C ILE A 97 -12.38 -9.00 7.93
N GLN A 98 -11.33 -8.21 7.72
CA GLN A 98 -10.00 -8.74 7.40
C GLN A 98 -9.41 -9.58 8.55
N GLN A 99 -9.58 -9.12 9.79
CA GLN A 99 -9.20 -9.87 11.00
C GLN A 99 -9.91 -11.23 11.06
N ASP A 100 -11.22 -11.26 10.82
CA ASP A 100 -12.01 -12.50 10.85
C ASP A 100 -11.61 -13.49 9.76
N LEU A 101 -11.08 -12.97 8.64
CA LEU A 101 -10.62 -13.74 7.48
C LEU A 101 -9.20 -14.31 7.65
N VAL A 102 -8.45 -13.91 8.69
CA VAL A 102 -7.11 -14.45 8.99
C VAL A 102 -7.14 -15.97 9.16
N LYS A 103 -8.22 -16.53 9.75
CA LYS A 103 -8.39 -17.98 9.94
C LYS A 103 -8.44 -18.79 8.64
N PHE A 104 -8.70 -18.14 7.51
CA PHE A 104 -8.69 -18.75 6.17
C PHE A 104 -7.41 -18.43 5.40
N ASN A 105 -6.36 -17.95 6.08
CA ASN A 105 -5.07 -17.58 5.51
C ASN A 105 -5.17 -16.56 4.37
N ILE A 106 -6.02 -15.55 4.57
CA ILE A 106 -6.27 -14.49 3.59
C ILE A 106 -5.32 -13.34 3.87
N GLU A 107 -4.26 -13.20 3.07
CA GLU A 107 -3.38 -12.02 3.13
C GLU A 107 -4.17 -10.78 2.71
N SER A 108 -4.26 -9.81 3.60
CA SER A 108 -4.96 -8.57 3.36
C SER A 108 -4.37 -7.40 4.15
N LYS A 109 -4.77 -6.18 3.80
CA LYS A 109 -4.44 -4.98 4.56
C LYS A 109 -5.49 -3.92 4.34
N CYS A 110 -5.63 -3.00 5.28
CA CYS A 110 -6.46 -1.81 5.12
C CYS A 110 -5.83 -0.59 5.81
N GLY A 111 -6.32 0.60 5.50
CA GLY A 111 -5.87 1.83 6.13
C GLY A 111 -6.07 3.07 5.28
N ILE A 112 -5.35 4.14 5.63
CA ILE A 112 -5.47 5.41 4.93
C ILE A 112 -4.75 5.37 3.59
N GLU A 113 -5.32 6.05 2.62
CA GLU A 113 -4.73 6.22 1.32
C GLU A 113 -4.05 7.60 1.22
N ARG A 114 -2.71 7.58 1.17
CA ARG A 114 -1.89 8.81 1.08
C ARG A 114 -1.66 9.24 -0.38
N ARG A 115 -1.93 8.37 -1.36
CA ARG A 115 -1.65 8.64 -2.78
C ARG A 115 -2.77 9.50 -3.38
N ALA A 116 -2.39 10.54 -4.13
CA ALA A 116 -3.36 11.44 -4.75
C ALA A 116 -4.16 10.80 -5.90
N TYR A 117 -3.60 9.81 -6.60
CA TYR A 117 -4.16 9.23 -7.82
C TYR A 117 -5.16 8.07 -7.59
N THR A 118 -5.41 7.68 -6.34
CA THR A 118 -6.30 6.55 -5.99
C THR A 118 -7.75 6.96 -5.77
N HIS A 119 -8.05 8.26 -5.67
CA HIS A 119 -9.38 8.87 -5.58
C HIS A 119 -10.28 8.31 -4.46
N SER A 120 -9.67 7.91 -3.33
CA SER A 120 -10.39 7.41 -2.17
C SER A 120 -9.55 7.69 -0.92
N PRO A 121 -10.16 8.11 0.21
CA PRO A 121 -9.43 8.46 1.42
C PRO A 121 -8.88 7.23 2.17
N TYR A 122 -9.50 6.06 1.98
CA TYR A 122 -9.14 4.82 2.62
C TYR A 122 -9.11 3.66 1.61
N GLY A 123 -8.26 2.68 1.84
CA GLY A 123 -8.13 1.52 0.97
C GLY A 123 -8.09 0.22 1.75
N ALA A 124 -8.65 -0.83 1.16
CA ALA A 124 -8.41 -2.20 1.59
C ALA A 124 -8.00 -3.08 0.42
N TYR A 125 -7.15 -4.07 0.70
CA TYR A 125 -6.55 -4.95 -0.29
C TYR A 125 -6.64 -6.39 0.18
N PHE A 126 -7.08 -7.28 -0.70
CA PHE A 126 -7.10 -8.72 -0.48
C PHE A 126 -6.27 -9.37 -1.58
N TYR A 127 -5.15 -10.00 -1.22
CA TYR A 127 -4.19 -10.49 -2.20
C TYR A 127 -4.49 -11.93 -2.62
N THR A 128 -4.17 -12.25 -3.86
CA THR A 128 -4.29 -13.60 -4.45
C THR A 128 -3.08 -13.92 -5.35
N GLY A 129 -2.89 -15.21 -5.63
CA GLY A 129 -1.78 -15.72 -6.45
C GLY A 129 -2.13 -15.90 -7.93
N SER A 130 -3.41 -15.84 -8.28
CA SER A 130 -3.88 -15.98 -9.67
C SER A 130 -5.08 -15.08 -9.99
N LEU A 131 -5.39 -14.95 -11.28
CA LEU A 131 -6.56 -14.22 -11.76
C LEU A 131 -7.86 -14.91 -11.32
N ASP A 132 -7.92 -16.23 -11.38
CA ASP A 132 -9.13 -16.98 -11.01
C ASP A 132 -9.40 -16.91 -9.51
N GLU A 133 -8.36 -17.08 -8.68
CA GLU A 133 -8.46 -16.78 -7.24
C GLU A 133 -8.89 -15.33 -7.00
N GLY A 134 -8.37 -14.39 -7.81
CA GLY A 134 -8.75 -12.98 -7.75
C GLY A 134 -10.22 -12.73 -8.05
N ARG A 135 -10.81 -13.46 -9.01
CA ARG A 135 -12.25 -13.38 -9.34
C ARG A 135 -13.12 -13.99 -8.25
N ASP A 136 -12.71 -15.11 -7.67
CA ASP A 136 -13.37 -15.69 -6.51
C ASP A 136 -13.32 -14.74 -5.32
N ARG A 137 -12.14 -14.15 -5.08
CA ARG A 137 -11.93 -13.15 -4.04
C ARG A 137 -12.82 -11.93 -4.25
N TYR A 138 -12.93 -11.47 -5.48
CA TYR A 138 -13.76 -10.31 -5.83
C TYR A 138 -15.22 -10.57 -5.46
N ARG A 139 -15.77 -11.72 -5.87
CA ARG A 139 -17.15 -12.10 -5.54
C ARG A 139 -17.38 -12.19 -4.02
N MET A 140 -16.45 -12.84 -3.31
CA MET A 140 -16.53 -12.98 -1.86
C MET A 140 -16.52 -11.60 -1.17
N VAL A 141 -15.54 -10.76 -1.50
CA VAL A 141 -15.39 -9.43 -0.89
C VAL A 141 -16.62 -8.57 -1.17
N SER A 142 -17.08 -8.49 -2.43
CA SER A 142 -18.29 -7.74 -2.78
C SER A 142 -19.52 -8.24 -2.03
N GLY A 143 -19.67 -9.56 -1.86
CA GLY A 143 -20.76 -10.15 -1.09
C GLY A 143 -20.70 -9.80 0.40
N VAL A 144 -19.51 -9.81 1.00
CA VAL A 144 -19.33 -9.43 2.42
C VAL A 144 -19.59 -7.94 2.63
N LEU A 145 -19.12 -7.07 1.75
CA LEU A 145 -19.38 -5.63 1.83
C LEU A 145 -20.89 -5.32 1.72
N SER A 146 -21.58 -5.95 0.76
CA SER A 146 -23.02 -5.82 0.59
C SER A 146 -23.80 -6.26 1.83
N LYS A 147 -23.43 -7.39 2.46
CA LYS A 147 -24.06 -7.87 3.71
C LYS A 147 -23.88 -6.91 4.89
N ASN A 148 -22.83 -6.10 4.89
CA ASN A 148 -22.54 -5.11 5.92
C ASN A 148 -23.01 -3.69 5.53
N ASN A 149 -23.77 -3.54 4.44
CA ASN A 149 -24.24 -2.24 3.92
C ASN A 149 -23.11 -1.24 3.65
N ILE A 150 -21.94 -1.73 3.19
CA ILE A 150 -20.80 -0.88 2.84
C ILE A 150 -20.86 -0.56 1.35
N GLU A 151 -21.11 0.71 1.04
CA GLU A 151 -21.04 1.22 -0.33
C GLU A 151 -19.59 1.61 -0.67
N ALA A 152 -18.91 0.70 -1.37
CA ALA A 152 -17.53 0.91 -1.80
C ALA A 152 -17.31 0.39 -3.21
N GLU A 153 -16.47 1.09 -3.97
CA GLU A 153 -16.00 0.59 -5.26
C GLU A 153 -15.03 -0.57 -5.02
N VAL A 154 -15.30 -1.71 -5.65
CA VAL A 154 -14.44 -2.90 -5.61
C VAL A 154 -13.85 -3.12 -7.00
N ILE A 155 -12.54 -3.30 -7.07
CA ILE A 155 -11.82 -3.55 -8.33
C ILE A 155 -10.84 -4.71 -8.18
N LEU A 156 -10.69 -5.52 -9.24
CA LEU A 156 -9.66 -6.54 -9.32
C LEU A 156 -8.48 -6.02 -10.15
N LYS A 157 -7.28 -5.99 -9.56
CA LYS A 157 -6.06 -5.48 -10.19
C LYS A 157 -4.94 -6.50 -10.19
N ARG A 158 -4.07 -6.40 -11.20
CA ARG A 158 -2.79 -7.10 -11.27
C ARG A 158 -1.68 -6.18 -10.77
N TYR A 159 -0.76 -6.72 -9.98
CA TYR A 159 0.40 -6.07 -9.37
C TYR A 159 0.10 -4.73 -8.66
N CYS A 160 1.14 -3.96 -8.28
CA CYS A 160 1.02 -2.71 -7.51
C CYS A 160 0.65 -1.51 -8.39
N THR A 161 -0.17 -0.59 -7.88
CA THR A 161 -0.54 0.63 -8.63
C THR A 161 0.68 1.47 -8.97
N GLU A 162 1.71 1.45 -8.13
CA GLU A 162 3.02 2.07 -8.36
C GLU A 162 3.64 1.64 -9.69
N TYR A 163 3.46 0.37 -10.09
CA TYR A 163 3.97 -0.14 -11.36
C TYR A 163 3.11 0.31 -12.54
N GLU A 164 1.79 0.35 -12.39
CA GLU A 164 0.92 0.88 -13.46
C GLU A 164 1.22 2.35 -13.73
N MET A 165 1.51 3.13 -12.69
CA MET A 165 1.89 4.53 -12.82
C MET A 165 3.29 4.71 -13.41
N ALA A 166 4.24 3.83 -13.07
CA ALA A 166 5.61 3.94 -13.55
C ALA A 166 5.82 3.39 -14.97
N PHE A 167 5.12 2.32 -15.35
CA PHE A 167 5.37 1.55 -16.56
C PHE A 167 4.16 1.39 -17.48
N GLY A 168 3.03 2.00 -17.14
CA GLY A 168 1.79 1.91 -17.90
C GLY A 168 0.93 0.70 -17.51
N GLY A 169 -0.25 0.62 -18.12
CA GLY A 169 -1.26 -0.38 -17.78
C GLY A 169 -0.83 -1.82 -18.03
N THR A 170 -1.39 -2.74 -17.26
CA THR A 170 -1.08 -4.19 -17.31
C THR A 170 -1.23 -4.83 -18.69
N LYS A 171 -2.12 -4.31 -19.53
CA LYS A 171 -2.38 -4.83 -20.89
C LYS A 171 -1.37 -4.37 -21.93
N SER A 172 -0.70 -3.25 -21.69
CA SER A 172 0.26 -2.63 -22.62
C SER A 172 1.71 -2.74 -22.14
N TYR A 173 1.95 -3.30 -20.95
CA TYR A 173 3.28 -3.43 -20.39
C TYR A 173 4.05 -4.57 -21.05
N GLU A 174 5.17 -4.22 -21.67
CA GLU A 174 6.17 -5.15 -22.18
C GLU A 174 7.40 -5.14 -21.26
N ARG A 175 7.81 -6.32 -20.83
CA ARG A 175 8.99 -6.46 -19.96
C ARG A 175 10.27 -6.31 -20.81
N PRO A 176 11.28 -5.55 -20.36
CA PRO A 176 12.56 -5.47 -21.07
C PRO A 176 13.20 -6.84 -21.27
N ILE A 177 13.86 -7.04 -22.42
CA ILE A 177 14.41 -8.34 -22.83
C ILE A 177 15.52 -8.87 -21.90
N ASP A 178 16.23 -7.96 -21.22
CA ASP A 178 17.33 -8.25 -20.30
C ASP A 178 16.88 -8.31 -18.83
N ALA A 179 15.62 -7.96 -18.53
CA ALA A 179 15.12 -7.85 -17.15
C ALA A 179 15.23 -9.16 -16.38
N ASP A 180 15.02 -10.31 -17.02
CA ASP A 180 15.11 -11.62 -16.39
C ASP A 180 16.54 -11.96 -15.97
N GLN A 181 17.50 -11.72 -16.87
CA GLN A 181 18.92 -11.94 -16.58
C GLN A 181 19.41 -11.04 -15.45
N LEU A 182 18.96 -9.78 -15.43
CA LEU A 182 19.31 -8.84 -14.37
C LEU A 182 18.67 -9.22 -13.02
N GLU A 183 17.39 -9.59 -13.02
CA GLU A 183 16.70 -10.08 -11.82
C GLU A 183 17.40 -11.32 -11.24
N ASP A 184 17.79 -12.29 -12.08
CA ASP A 184 18.51 -13.49 -11.66
C ASP A 184 19.89 -13.18 -11.06
N LYS A 185 20.65 -12.25 -11.65
CA LYS A 185 21.95 -11.82 -11.12
C LYS A 185 21.81 -11.22 -9.73
N ILE A 186 20.83 -10.32 -9.54
CA ILE A 186 20.59 -9.67 -8.25
C ILE A 186 20.19 -10.70 -7.19
N LEU A 187 19.29 -11.62 -7.52
CA LEU A 187 18.82 -12.64 -6.59
C LEU A 187 19.92 -13.63 -6.16
N ARG A 188 20.94 -13.87 -7.00
CA ARG A 188 22.06 -14.75 -6.66
C ARG A 188 22.97 -14.21 -5.57
N VAL A 189 23.09 -12.88 -5.48
CA VAL A 189 24.02 -12.23 -4.55
C VAL A 189 23.30 -11.61 -3.36
N MET A 190 21.97 -11.73 -3.29
CA MET A 190 21.15 -11.07 -2.28
C MET A 190 20.51 -12.09 -1.34
N GLU A 191 20.70 -11.89 -0.04
CA GLU A 191 20.03 -12.67 1.00
C GLU A 191 18.78 -11.91 1.46
N ILE A 192 17.62 -12.50 1.18
CA ILE A 192 16.33 -11.95 1.57
C ILE A 192 16.00 -12.53 2.94
N GLY A 193 15.84 -11.64 3.92
CA GLY A 193 15.49 -12.01 5.29
C GLY A 193 14.17 -12.78 5.39
N PRO A 194 13.87 -13.34 6.56
CA PRO A 194 12.64 -14.10 6.78
C PRO A 194 11.39 -13.26 6.46
N PRO A 195 10.27 -13.91 6.12
CA PRO A 195 9.02 -13.22 5.82
C PRO A 195 8.60 -12.31 6.98
N VAL A 196 7.97 -11.20 6.63
CA VAL A 196 7.48 -10.20 7.59
C VAL A 196 6.47 -10.85 8.53
N VAL A 197 6.76 -10.79 9.82
CA VAL A 197 5.88 -11.18 10.93
C VAL A 197 4.68 -10.21 11.05
N ASN A 198 3.59 -10.70 11.65
CA ASN A 198 2.40 -9.88 11.93
C ASN A 198 2.78 -8.61 12.71
N GLN A 199 2.06 -7.50 12.44
CA GLN A 199 2.26 -6.27 13.21
C GLN A 199 1.89 -6.52 14.68
N PRO A 200 2.72 -6.06 15.64
CA PRO A 200 2.36 -6.17 17.04
C PRO A 200 1.20 -5.24 17.39
N ASP A 201 0.39 -5.62 18.37
CA ASP A 201 -0.83 -4.90 18.74
C ASP A 201 -0.59 -3.42 19.04
N TYR A 202 0.48 -3.09 19.76
CA TYR A 202 0.81 -1.69 20.08
C TYR A 202 1.07 -0.83 18.83
N LEU A 203 1.57 -1.43 17.75
CA LEU A 203 1.78 -0.74 16.48
C LEU A 203 0.45 -0.57 15.74
N VAL A 204 -0.42 -1.59 15.76
CA VAL A 204 -1.78 -1.50 15.20
C VAL A 204 -2.58 -0.40 15.91
N ASP A 205 -2.52 -0.36 17.24
CA ASP A 205 -3.17 0.66 18.07
C ASP A 205 -2.62 2.06 17.75
N HIS A 206 -1.30 2.18 17.61
CA HIS A 206 -0.67 3.42 17.18
C HIS A 206 -1.24 3.87 15.83
N VAL A 207 -1.18 3.02 14.80
CA VAL A 207 -1.66 3.35 13.45
C VAL A 207 -3.13 3.76 13.44
N LYS A 208 -4.01 3.03 14.12
CA LYS A 208 -5.43 3.35 14.20
C LYS A 208 -5.67 4.71 14.90
N LYS A 209 -5.05 4.92 16.05
CA LYS A 209 -5.23 6.14 16.85
C LYS A 209 -4.58 7.37 16.23
N THR A 210 -3.31 7.29 15.86
CA THR A 210 -2.52 8.46 15.46
C THR A 210 -2.65 8.75 13.98
N THR A 211 -2.78 7.72 13.14
CA THR A 211 -2.82 7.88 11.69
C THR A 211 -4.25 7.91 11.17
N TRP A 212 -5.09 6.93 11.50
CA TRP A 212 -6.43 6.85 10.92
C TRP A 212 -7.39 7.90 11.50
N VAL A 213 -7.54 7.97 12.83
CA VAL A 213 -8.45 8.94 13.48
C VAL A 213 -8.08 10.38 13.13
N LYS A 214 -6.79 10.74 13.19
CA LYS A 214 -6.35 12.09 12.82
C LYS A 214 -6.62 12.39 11.35
N ARG A 215 -6.41 11.43 10.45
CA ARG A 215 -6.67 11.61 9.03
C ARG A 215 -8.16 11.79 8.76
N ALA A 216 -9.02 10.99 9.38
CA ALA A 216 -10.47 11.10 9.26
C ALA A 216 -10.96 12.50 9.67
N TRP A 217 -10.49 12.98 10.81
CA TRP A 217 -10.77 14.35 11.25
C TRP A 217 -10.27 15.41 10.25
N GLN A 218 -9.03 15.28 9.76
CA GLN A 218 -8.44 16.23 8.82
C GLN A 218 -9.19 16.34 7.49
N ILE A 219 -9.78 15.25 7.00
CA ILE A 219 -10.54 15.26 5.73
C ILE A 219 -12.02 15.61 5.93
N GLY A 220 -12.45 15.91 7.16
CA GLY A 220 -13.84 16.23 7.47
C GLY A 220 -14.78 15.02 7.44
N ASP A 221 -14.25 13.81 7.62
CA ASP A 221 -15.05 12.59 7.70
C ASP A 221 -15.77 12.52 9.06
N LYS A 222 -17.05 12.88 9.05
CA LYS A 222 -17.89 12.97 10.26
C LYS A 222 -18.07 11.64 10.98
N THR A 223 -17.88 10.49 10.30
CA THR A 223 -18.07 9.18 10.95
C THR A 223 -17.03 8.92 12.05
N VAL A 224 -15.94 9.68 12.09
CA VAL A 224 -14.97 9.63 13.20
C VAL A 224 -15.58 10.05 14.54
N GLU A 225 -16.59 10.94 14.53
CA GLU A 225 -17.21 11.49 15.74
C GLU A 225 -17.93 10.41 16.57
N GLU A 226 -18.45 9.36 15.91
CA GLU A 226 -19.06 8.19 16.54
C GLU A 226 -18.11 7.50 17.54
N TYR A 227 -16.79 7.69 17.36
CA TYR A 227 -15.74 7.03 18.13
C TYR A 227 -14.98 7.96 19.09
N LEU A 228 -15.39 9.23 19.21
CA LEU A 228 -14.69 10.23 20.03
C LEU A 228 -15.37 10.52 21.38
N SER A 229 -16.39 9.75 21.78
CA SER A 229 -17.08 9.86 23.07
C SER A 229 -17.50 11.31 23.42
N ASN A 230 -18.02 12.05 22.44
CA ASN A 230 -18.44 13.46 22.56
C ASN A 230 -17.32 14.46 22.93
N ARG A 231 -16.05 14.10 22.74
CA ARG A 231 -14.91 15.02 22.90
C ARG A 231 -14.27 15.29 21.53
N PRO A 232 -14.22 16.55 21.06
CA PRO A 232 -13.61 16.83 19.76
C PRO A 232 -12.12 16.49 19.80
N LEU A 233 -11.56 16.03 18.69
CA LEU A 233 -10.13 15.75 18.59
C LEU A 233 -9.29 17.04 18.70
N TYR A 234 -9.82 18.14 18.16
CA TYR A 234 -9.30 19.49 18.30
C TYR A 234 -10.46 20.46 18.58
N TYR A 235 -10.26 21.43 19.47
CA TYR A 235 -11.26 22.45 19.75
C TYR A 235 -11.46 23.38 18.53
N LYS A 236 -12.68 23.90 18.36
CA LYS A 236 -12.95 24.93 17.35
C LYS A 236 -12.14 26.19 17.69
N CYS A 237 -11.66 26.87 16.65
CA CYS A 237 -11.06 28.18 16.83
C CYS A 237 -12.17 29.20 17.17
N ASP A 238 -11.90 30.10 18.11
CA ASP A 238 -12.72 31.29 18.28
C ASP A 238 -12.63 32.15 17.01
N THR A 239 -13.78 32.56 16.51
CA THR A 239 -13.92 33.35 15.29
C THR A 239 -14.61 34.67 15.62
N TYR A 240 -14.00 35.78 15.22
CA TYR A 240 -14.47 37.15 15.54
C TYR A 240 -14.93 37.91 14.30
N HIS A 241 -15.35 37.21 13.24
CA HIS A 241 -16.05 37.88 12.14
C HIS A 241 -17.42 38.30 12.66
N GLU A 242 -17.70 39.60 12.62
CA GLU A 242 -19.04 40.13 12.88
C GLU A 242 -20.03 39.45 11.91
N GLU A 243 -21.17 39.00 12.44
CA GLU A 243 -22.27 38.48 11.63
C GLU A 243 -22.74 39.61 10.70
N GLY A 244 -22.22 39.62 9.48
CA GLY A 244 -22.70 40.50 8.42
C GLY A 244 -24.14 40.16 8.09
N GLU A 245 -25.04 40.99 8.60
CA GLU A 245 -26.39 41.30 8.12
C GLU A 245 -27.26 40.11 7.67
N GLN A 246 -28.29 39.86 8.48
CA GLN A 246 -29.56 39.32 8.00
C GLN A 246 -29.93 40.00 6.68
N THR A 247 -29.91 39.26 5.56
CA THR A 247 -30.70 39.65 4.40
C THR A 247 -32.16 39.39 4.72
N ASP A 248 -32.75 40.29 5.52
CA ASP A 248 -34.18 40.45 5.60
C ASP A 248 -34.72 40.81 4.21
N GLY A 249 -35.92 40.30 3.94
CA GLY A 249 -36.48 40.16 2.61
C GLY A 249 -36.50 41.43 1.77
N ILE A 250 -36.08 41.27 0.51
CA ILE A 250 -36.60 42.08 -0.58
C ILE A 250 -37.96 41.48 -0.97
N HIS A 251 -39.00 41.90 -0.27
CA HIS A 251 -40.29 42.10 -0.92
C HIS A 251 -40.21 43.45 -1.64
N SER A 252 -40.22 43.41 -2.96
CA SER A 252 -40.51 44.57 -3.80
C SER A 252 -41.56 44.15 -4.83
N GLU A 253 -42.77 44.67 -4.58
CA GLU A 253 -43.89 45.00 -5.48
C GLU A 253 -44.19 44.14 -6.72
#